data_AF-A0A8W8NI39-F1
#
_entry.id   AF-A0A8W8NI39-F1
#
_cell.length_a   1.000
_cell.length_b   1.000
_cell.length_c   1.000
_cell.angle_alpha   90.00
_cell.angle_beta   90.00
_cell.angle_gamma   90.00
#
_symmetry.space_group_name_H-M   'P 1'
#
loop_
_entity.id
_entity.type
_entity.pdbx_description
1 polymer ?
#
loop_
_entity_poly.entity_id
_entity_poly.type
_entity_poly.pdbx_seq_one_letter_code
_entity_poly.pdbx_strand_id
1 'polypeptide(L)'
;MKVLVLCALVAGAMSALVEFRDKDIFEPLSDEMIWFINKMNTTWKAGQNFHHIAKDDRLAHVKMMCGTYLNTPPELRLPEKKMEPLKDLPATFDSRTQWPNCPTLKEVRDQGACGSCWAFGAVEAMSDRICIKSQ
;
A
#
# COMPACT_ATOMS: atom_id res chain seq x y z
N MET A 1 -48.53 33.45 -12.72
CA MET A 1 -47.33 33.80 -11.92
C MET A 1 -47.02 32.79 -10.82
N LYS A 2 -48.00 32.36 -9.99
CA LYS A 2 -47.77 31.39 -8.90
C LYS A 2 -47.28 30.00 -9.35
N VAL A 3 -47.76 29.50 -10.50
CA VAL A 3 -47.36 28.18 -11.05
C VAL A 3 -45.92 28.18 -11.59
N LEU A 4 -45.50 29.27 -12.24
CA LEU A 4 -44.13 29.42 -12.75
C LEU A 4 -43.10 29.50 -11.62
N VAL A 5 -43.45 30.15 -10.50
CA VAL A 5 -42.60 30.19 -9.30
C VAL A 5 -42.48 28.81 -8.66
N LEU A 6 -43.57 28.01 -8.65
CA LEU A 6 -43.54 26.65 -8.14
C LEU A 6 -42.64 25.73 -8.99
N CYS A 7 -42.72 25.82 -10.33
CA CYS A 7 -41.87 25.04 -11.22
C CYS A 7 -40.38 25.41 -11.11
N ALA A 8 -40.06 26.70 -10.93
CA ALA A 8 -38.68 27.15 -10.73
C ALA A 8 -38.09 26.68 -9.39
N LEU A 9 -38.91 26.62 -8.32
CA LEU A 9 -38.48 26.10 -7.03
C LEU A 9 -38.28 24.58 -7.04
N VAL A 10 -39.10 23.83 -7.78
CA VAL A 10 -38.92 22.37 -7.96
C VAL A 10 -37.69 22.06 -8.83
N ALA A 11 -37.42 22.85 -9.87
CA ALA A 11 -36.20 22.71 -10.68
C ALA A 11 -34.94 23.05 -9.87
N GLY A 12 -34.98 24.13 -9.07
CA GLY A 12 -33.88 24.51 -8.17
C GLY A 12 -33.62 23.49 -7.07
N ALA A 13 -34.68 22.87 -6.53
CA ALA A 13 -34.56 21.79 -5.55
C ALA A 13 -34.02 20.48 -6.17
N MET A 14 -34.34 20.16 -7.43
CA MET A 14 -33.73 19.01 -8.11
C MET A 14 -32.24 19.22 -8.43
N SER A 15 -31.78 20.44 -8.68
CA SER A 15 -30.34 20.74 -8.78
C SER A 15 -29.61 20.69 -7.43
N ALA A 16 -30.31 20.86 -6.32
CA ALA A 16 -29.76 20.74 -4.95
C ALA A 16 -29.82 19.30 -4.40
N LEU A 17 -30.49 18.38 -5.11
CA LEU A 17 -30.55 16.95 -4.82
C LEU A 17 -29.66 16.12 -5.75
N VAL A 18 -28.69 16.75 -6.43
CA VAL A 18 -27.50 16.00 -6.85
C VAL A 18 -26.79 15.63 -5.57
N GLU A 19 -27.18 14.48 -5.01
CA GLU A 19 -26.42 13.77 -4.01
C GLU A 19 -24.95 13.84 -4.43
N PHE A 20 -24.13 14.52 -3.61
CA PHE A 20 -22.69 14.34 -3.61
C PHE A 20 -22.44 12.89 -3.22
N ARG A 21 -22.64 12.01 -4.19
CA ARG A 21 -22.29 10.60 -4.09
C ARG A 21 -20.79 10.59 -4.18
N ASP A 22 -20.17 10.41 -3.02
CA ASP A 22 -18.76 10.13 -2.80
C ASP A 22 -18.29 9.12 -3.86
N LYS A 23 -17.75 9.65 -4.95
CA LYS A 23 -17.19 8.90 -6.07
C LYS A 23 -15.78 9.42 -6.18
N ASP A 24 -14.86 8.57 -5.77
CA ASP A 24 -13.40 8.72 -5.80
C ASP A 24 -12.92 10.00 -6.47
N ILE A 25 -12.34 10.91 -5.67
CA ILE A 25 -11.83 12.23 -6.13
C ILE A 25 -10.91 12.08 -7.36
N PHE A 26 -10.23 10.94 -7.49
CA PHE A 26 -9.41 10.58 -8.63
C PHE A 26 -9.64 9.12 -9.01
N GLU A 27 -9.53 8.81 -10.31
CA GLU A 27 -9.36 7.42 -10.75
C GLU A 27 -8.07 6.84 -10.13
N PRO A 28 -8.13 5.64 -9.51
CA PRO A 28 -6.96 5.06 -8.86
C PRO A 28 -5.77 4.91 -9.81
N LEU A 29 -4.56 5.26 -9.33
CA LEU A 29 -3.30 5.16 -10.07
C LEU A 29 -3.25 6.02 -11.35
N SER A 30 -4.09 7.06 -11.44
CA SER A 30 -4.10 8.04 -12.53
C SER A 30 -2.96 9.05 -12.42
N ASP A 31 -2.66 9.71 -13.54
CA ASP A 31 -1.67 10.80 -13.58
C ASP A 31 -2.12 12.00 -12.74
N GLU A 32 -3.43 12.24 -12.61
CA GLU A 32 -3.99 13.28 -11.75
C GLU A 32 -3.71 13.01 -10.27
N MET A 33 -3.88 11.76 -9.83
CA MET A 33 -3.51 11.33 -8.47
C MET A 33 -2.00 11.52 -8.23
N ILE A 34 -1.15 11.15 -9.19
CA ILE A 34 0.32 11.35 -9.11
C ILE A 34 0.65 12.84 -8.99
N TRP A 35 0.03 13.68 -9.82
CA TRP A 35 0.23 15.13 -9.78
C TRP A 35 -0.19 15.70 -8.43
N PHE A 36 -1.37 15.34 -7.94
CA PHE A 36 -1.90 15.79 -6.66
C PHE A 36 -0.95 15.44 -5.51
N ILE A 37 -0.50 14.18 -5.43
CA ILE A 37 0.46 13.74 -4.41
C ILE A 37 1.75 14.56 -4.46
N ASN A 38 2.32 14.75 -5.65
CA ASN A 38 3.56 15.51 -5.81
C ASN A 38 3.39 17.00 -5.49
N LYS A 39 2.17 17.55 -5.63
CA LYS A 39 1.84 18.92 -5.25
C LYS A 39 1.69 19.12 -3.75
N MET A 40 1.32 18.09 -3.00
CA MET A 40 1.24 18.16 -1.52
C MET A 40 2.60 18.36 -0.84
N ASN A 41 3.73 18.26 -1.57
CA ASN A 41 5.07 18.44 -1.05
C ASN A 41 5.40 17.53 0.15
N THR A 42 5.04 16.25 0.03
CA THR A 42 5.37 15.22 1.03
C THR A 42 6.85 14.84 0.96
N THR A 43 7.29 13.98 1.88
CA THR A 43 8.68 13.46 1.95
C THR A 43 9.03 12.47 0.84
N TRP A 44 8.09 12.10 -0.01
CA TRP A 44 8.26 11.13 -1.09
C TRP A 44 7.69 11.67 -2.41
N LYS A 45 8.04 11.04 -3.53
CA LYS A 45 7.55 11.41 -4.86
C LYS A 45 6.75 10.26 -5.46
N ALA A 46 5.57 10.58 -6.00
CA ALA A 46 4.74 9.63 -6.72
C ALA A 46 5.17 9.54 -8.19
N GLY A 47 5.06 8.34 -8.75
CA GLY A 47 5.30 8.03 -10.15
C GLY A 47 4.53 6.78 -10.57
N GLN A 48 4.49 6.51 -11.87
CA GLN A 48 3.84 5.32 -12.40
C GLN A 48 4.78 4.12 -12.28
N ASN A 49 4.29 2.99 -11.74
CA ASN A 49 5.08 1.76 -11.61
C ASN A 49 4.55 0.63 -12.51
N PHE A 50 3.26 0.65 -12.88
CA PHE A 50 2.59 -0.44 -13.61
C PHE A 50 2.41 -0.13 -15.10
N HIS A 51 3.49 0.31 -15.76
CA HIS A 51 3.46 0.68 -17.19
C HIS A 51 3.06 -0.48 -18.11
N HIS A 52 3.37 -1.71 -17.73
CA HIS A 52 3.11 -2.93 -18.50
C HIS A 52 1.68 -3.47 -18.31
N ILE A 53 0.89 -2.89 -17.41
CA ILE A 53 -0.49 -3.27 -17.14
C ILE A 53 -1.43 -2.22 -17.74
N ALA A 54 -2.47 -2.68 -18.45
CA ALA A 54 -3.51 -1.82 -19.00
C ALA A 54 -4.19 -1.01 -17.88
N LYS A 55 -4.53 0.25 -18.17
CA LYS A 55 -5.00 1.22 -17.16
C LYS A 55 -6.16 0.66 -16.32
N ASP A 56 -7.14 0.05 -16.98
CA ASP A 56 -8.35 -0.50 -16.36
C ASP A 56 -8.06 -1.71 -15.46
N ASP A 57 -6.95 -2.42 -15.69
CA ASP A 57 -6.55 -3.61 -14.93
C ASP A 57 -5.62 -3.28 -13.74
N ARG A 58 -5.03 -2.08 -13.69
CA ARG A 58 -4.02 -1.72 -12.67
C ARG A 58 -4.53 -1.84 -11.25
N LEU A 59 -5.77 -1.39 -10.99
CA LEU A 59 -6.35 -1.47 -9.66
C LEU A 59 -6.56 -2.93 -9.21
N ALA A 60 -7.05 -3.78 -10.12
CA ALA A 60 -7.21 -5.21 -9.84
C ALA A 60 -5.86 -5.89 -9.60
N HIS A 61 -4.85 -5.54 -10.40
CA HIS A 61 -3.48 -6.01 -10.21
C HIS A 61 -2.90 -5.60 -8.85
N VAL A 62 -3.05 -4.33 -8.44
CA VAL A 62 -2.62 -3.86 -7.11
C VAL A 62 -3.34 -4.57 -5.97
N LYS A 63 -4.66 -4.75 -6.08
CA LYS A 63 -5.43 -5.52 -5.09
C LYS A 63 -4.91 -6.96 -4.98
N MET A 64 -4.57 -7.60 -6.10
CA MET A 64 -4.01 -8.95 -6.11
C MET A 64 -2.66 -9.01 -5.40
N MET A 65 -1.79 -8.00 -5.56
CA MET A 65 -0.48 -8.00 -4.90
C MET A 65 -0.57 -7.86 -3.37
N CYS A 66 -1.65 -7.28 -2.84
CA CYS A 66 -1.87 -7.07 -1.41
C CYS A 66 -2.56 -8.25 -0.71
N GLY A 67 -1.97 -9.44 -0.77
CA GLY A 67 -2.60 -10.70 -0.32
C GLY A 67 -2.53 -11.05 1.17
N THR A 68 -2.15 -10.13 2.06
CA THR A 68 -2.03 -10.41 3.50
C THR A 68 -3.32 -10.07 4.25
N TYR A 69 -3.83 -11.02 5.03
CA TYR A 69 -4.91 -10.78 6.00
C TYR A 69 -4.32 -10.30 7.32
N LEU A 70 -4.66 -9.06 7.72
CA LEU A 70 -4.09 -8.43 8.92
C LEU A 70 -4.78 -8.86 10.24
N ASN A 71 -6.00 -9.38 10.16
CA ASN A 71 -6.79 -9.76 11.33
C ASN A 71 -6.43 -11.17 11.80
N THR A 72 -5.27 -11.32 12.45
CA THR A 72 -4.86 -12.60 13.05
C THR A 72 -5.63 -12.88 14.35
N PRO A 73 -6.38 -13.99 14.42
CA PRO A 73 -7.05 -14.43 15.64
C PRO A 73 -6.06 -14.59 16.80
N PRO A 74 -6.44 -14.26 18.06
CA PRO A 74 -5.55 -14.36 19.21
C PRO A 74 -4.88 -15.73 19.37
N GLU A 75 -5.60 -16.81 19.08
CA GLU A 75 -5.14 -18.20 19.16
C GLU A 75 -4.07 -18.57 18.12
N LEU A 76 -3.90 -17.76 17.06
CA LEU A 76 -2.87 -17.93 16.04
C LEU A 76 -1.67 -16.99 16.22
N ARG A 77 -1.69 -16.12 17.23
CA ARG A 77 -0.58 -15.18 17.48
C ARG A 77 0.61 -15.90 18.10
N LEU A 78 1.81 -15.56 17.63
CA LEU A 78 3.05 -16.06 18.21
C LEU A 78 3.29 -15.44 19.59
N PRO A 79 3.93 -16.17 20.52
CA PRO A 79 4.33 -15.60 21.81
C PRO A 79 5.26 -14.39 21.63
N GLU A 80 4.99 -13.33 22.38
CA GLU A 80 5.86 -12.16 22.41
C GLU A 80 7.08 -12.42 23.29
N LYS A 81 8.28 -12.24 22.71
CA LYS A 81 9.54 -12.33 23.47
C LYS A 81 9.88 -10.97 24.05
N LYS A 82 9.75 -10.82 25.38
CA LYS A 82 10.24 -9.63 26.10
C LYS A 82 11.77 -9.61 26.09
N MET A 83 12.36 -8.49 25.68
CA MET A 83 13.81 -8.28 25.69
C MET A 83 14.10 -6.91 26.32
N GLU A 84 15.16 -6.83 27.12
CA GLU A 84 15.64 -5.54 27.62
C GLU A 84 16.11 -4.67 26.45
N PRO A 85 15.72 -3.38 26.40
CA PRO A 85 16.18 -2.49 25.34
C PRO A 85 17.70 -2.40 25.30
N LEU A 86 18.27 -2.54 24.10
CA LEU A 86 19.68 -2.26 23.87
C LEU A 86 19.92 -0.75 24.05
N LYS A 87 20.90 -0.38 24.87
CA LYS A 87 21.20 1.02 25.18
C LYS A 87 21.90 1.77 24.04
N ASP A 88 22.70 1.03 23.26
CA ASP A 88 23.63 1.61 22.29
C ASP A 88 23.29 1.19 20.84
N LEU A 89 22.05 1.44 20.42
CA LEU A 89 21.66 1.22 19.02
C LEU A 89 22.24 2.32 18.11
N PRO A 90 22.76 1.97 16.92
CA PRO A 90 23.26 2.97 15.99
C PRO A 90 22.10 3.81 15.44
N ALA A 91 22.38 5.08 15.10
CA ALA A 91 21.38 5.98 14.49
C ALA A 91 20.87 5.48 13.13
N THR A 92 21.66 4.62 12.45
CA THR A 92 21.32 4.00 11.17
C THR A 92 21.81 2.56 11.16
N PHE A 93 21.03 1.65 10.58
CA PHE A 93 21.38 0.23 10.47
C PHE A 93 20.89 -0.32 9.14
N ASP A 94 21.73 -1.10 8.46
CA ASP A 94 21.38 -1.84 7.26
C ASP A 94 21.90 -3.28 7.37
N SER A 95 20.99 -4.25 7.34
CA SER A 95 21.33 -5.67 7.43
C SER A 95 22.31 -6.09 6.33
N ARG A 96 22.22 -5.49 5.13
CA ARG A 96 23.08 -5.82 3.98
C ARG A 96 24.52 -5.41 4.20
N THR A 97 24.75 -4.36 5.00
CA THR A 97 26.10 -3.93 5.38
C THR A 97 26.61 -4.70 6.59
N GLN A 98 25.72 -5.07 7.52
CA GLN A 98 26.09 -5.82 8.73
C GLN A 98 26.46 -7.28 8.42
N TRP A 99 25.76 -7.92 7.48
CA TRP A 99 26.01 -9.30 7.06
C TRP A 99 26.29 -9.36 5.56
N PRO A 100 27.46 -8.85 5.10
CA PRO A 100 27.75 -8.70 3.67
C PRO A 100 27.88 -10.05 2.95
N ASN A 101 28.17 -11.12 3.69
CA ASN A 101 28.30 -12.49 3.18
C ASN A 101 26.96 -13.21 3.00
N CYS A 102 25.83 -12.56 3.34
CA CYS A 102 24.49 -13.10 3.10
C CYS A 102 23.88 -12.46 1.84
N PRO A 103 23.97 -13.13 0.67
CA PRO A 103 23.47 -12.56 -0.57
C PRO A 103 21.94 -12.40 -0.59
N THR A 104 21.21 -13.23 0.15
CA THR A 104 19.74 -13.21 0.23
C THR A 104 19.20 -11.86 0.73
N LEU A 105 19.95 -11.17 1.60
CA LEU A 105 19.58 -9.84 2.12
C LEU A 105 19.48 -8.76 1.03
N LYS A 106 20.09 -8.99 -0.14
CA LYS A 106 20.09 -8.08 -1.28
C LYS A 106 19.10 -8.50 -2.37
N GLU A 107 18.50 -9.68 -2.23
CA GLU A 107 17.60 -10.24 -3.23
C GLU A 107 16.23 -9.55 -3.14
N VAL A 108 15.71 -9.09 -4.28
CA VAL A 108 14.33 -8.61 -4.42
C VAL A 108 13.58 -9.63 -5.27
N ARG A 109 12.51 -10.20 -4.73
CA ARG A 109 11.73 -11.24 -5.39
C ARG A 109 10.45 -10.70 -6.02
N ASP A 110 9.90 -11.46 -6.95
CA ASP A 110 8.64 -11.15 -7.62
C ASP A 110 7.58 -12.19 -7.28
N GLN A 111 6.49 -11.75 -6.65
CA GLN A 111 5.34 -12.58 -6.30
C GLN A 111 4.43 -12.88 -7.51
N GLY A 112 4.62 -12.19 -8.63
CA GLY A 112 3.82 -12.27 -9.83
C GLY A 112 2.36 -11.85 -9.61
N ALA A 113 1.47 -12.39 -10.46
CA ALA A 113 0.03 -12.16 -10.37
C ALA A 113 -0.64 -13.03 -9.28
N CYS A 114 -0.07 -13.02 -8.07
CA CYS A 114 -0.54 -13.80 -6.93
C CYS A 114 -0.45 -12.98 -5.64
N GLY A 115 -1.45 -13.07 -4.77
CA GLY A 115 -1.43 -12.50 -3.41
C GLY A 115 -0.58 -13.29 -2.43
N SER A 116 0.66 -13.64 -2.81
CA SER A 116 1.57 -14.48 -2.03
C SER A 116 2.57 -13.69 -1.17
N CYS A 117 2.44 -12.36 -1.08
CA CYS A 117 3.33 -11.48 -0.30
C CYS A 117 3.54 -11.94 1.16
N TRP A 118 2.50 -12.50 1.79
CA TRP A 118 2.58 -13.04 3.15
C TRP A 118 3.57 -14.22 3.27
N ALA A 119 3.67 -15.05 2.22
CA ALA A 119 4.60 -16.15 2.15
C ALA A 119 5.99 -15.64 1.77
N PHE A 120 6.08 -14.71 0.81
CA PHE A 120 7.35 -14.12 0.35
C PHE A 120 8.09 -13.44 1.49
N GLY A 121 7.45 -12.51 2.20
CA GLY A 121 8.08 -11.84 3.34
C GLY A 121 8.52 -12.81 4.45
N ALA A 122 7.81 -13.93 4.63
CA ALA A 122 8.21 -14.96 5.57
C ALA A 122 9.45 -15.73 5.10
N VAL A 123 9.47 -16.24 3.85
CA VAL A 123 10.58 -17.06 3.34
C VAL A 123 11.83 -16.26 3.01
N GLU A 124 11.70 -14.97 2.65
CA GLU A 124 12.81 -14.03 2.54
C GLU A 124 13.52 -13.89 3.88
N ALA A 125 12.77 -13.55 4.94
CA ALA A 125 13.33 -13.43 6.29
C ALA A 125 13.88 -14.76 6.85
N MET A 126 13.25 -15.91 6.52
CA MET A 126 13.79 -17.22 6.89
C MET A 126 15.14 -17.49 6.23
N SER A 127 15.27 -17.22 4.93
CA SER A 127 16.51 -17.39 4.17
C SER A 127 17.63 -16.53 4.76
N ASP A 128 17.33 -15.27 5.07
CA ASP A 128 18.27 -14.35 5.71
C ASP A 128 18.70 -14.84 7.08
N ARG A 129 17.75 -15.27 7.92
CA ARG A 129 18.06 -15.75 9.27
C ARG A 129 18.89 -17.03 9.28
N ILE A 130 18.68 -17.93 8.32
CA ILE A 130 19.53 -19.12 8.15
C ILE A 130 20.96 -18.67 7.86
N CYS A 131 21.15 -17.79 6.87
CA CYS A 131 22.49 -17.30 6.54
C CYS A 131 23.16 -16.54 7.70
N ILE A 132 22.44 -15.65 8.37
CA ILE A 132 22.97 -14.89 9.53
C ILE A 132 23.39 -15.84 10.66
N LYS A 133 22.62 -16.92 10.89
CA LYS A 133 22.87 -17.83 12.00
C LYS A 133 23.90 -18.92 11.71
N SER A 134 24.12 -19.25 10.44
CA SER A 134 25.06 -20.29 9.99
C SER A 134 26.48 -19.78 9.71
N GLN A 135 26.73 -18.48 9.87
CA GLN A 135 28.07 -17.89 9.83
C GLN A 135 28.92 -18.29 11.04
#